data_AF-A0A3M1DE19-F1
#
_entry.id   AF-A0A3M1DE19-F1
#
_cell.length_a   1.000
_cell.length_b   1.000
_cell.length_c   1.000
_cell.angle_alpha   90.00
_cell.angle_beta   90.00
_cell.angle_gamma   90.00
#
_symmetry.space_group_name_H-M   'P 1'
#
loop_
_entity.id
_entity.type
_entity.pdbx_description
1 polymer ?
#
loop_
_entity_poly.entity_id
_entity_poly.type
_entity_poly.pdbx_seq_one_letter_code
_entity_poly.pdbx_strand_id
1 'polypeptide(L)'
;MASLDEQLQETLRREEDLRKRIDERNAKRRIECASCDGAHPIRRLVAIQTHWYVEPHGCTGGDYWREGELQYICPETGVINRLLFNNDDVPWGERRDFANDPEAQFKRNYRRLFKEVRDSHGPLSEPWVNNFYVDRHRKEFGLVEKRR
;
A
#
# COMPACT_ATOMS: atom_id res chain seq x y z
N MET A 1 -30.60 22.64 21.98
CA MET A 1 -29.77 21.42 21.85
C MET A 1 -29.91 20.97 20.42
N ALA A 2 -28.80 20.77 19.70
CA ALA A 2 -28.84 20.26 18.33
C ALA A 2 -29.46 18.85 18.32
N SER A 3 -30.25 18.54 17.29
CA SER A 3 -30.87 17.22 17.15
C SER A 3 -29.80 16.13 17.01
N LEU A 4 -30.15 14.87 17.30
CA LEU A 4 -29.21 13.75 17.13
C LEU A 4 -28.72 13.64 15.67
N ASP A 5 -29.59 13.95 14.71
CA ASP A 5 -29.23 13.96 13.29
C ASP A 5 -28.23 15.08 12.95
N GLU A 6 -28.40 16.27 13.52
CA GLU A 6 -27.45 17.37 13.36
C GLU A 6 -26.08 17.01 13.96
N GLN A 7 -26.05 16.36 15.12
CA GLN A 7 -24.81 15.89 15.75
C GLN A 7 -24.12 14.80 14.93
N LEU A 8 -24.90 13.88 14.34
CA LEU A 8 -24.39 12.83 13.46
C LEU A 8 -23.76 13.44 12.20
N GLN A 9 -24.46 14.36 11.53
CA GLN A 9 -23.95 15.01 10.31
C GLN A 9 -22.68 15.82 10.57
N GLU A 10 -22.61 16.54 11.68
CA GLU A 10 -21.40 17.26 12.08
C GLU A 10 -20.23 16.31 12.34
N THR A 11 -20.49 15.18 12.98
CA THR A 11 -19.46 14.15 13.24
C THR A 11 -18.93 13.56 11.94
N LEU A 12 -19.81 13.25 10.98
CA LEU A 12 -19.41 12.72 9.68
C LEU A 12 -18.55 13.71 8.89
N ARG A 13 -18.91 15.00 8.89
CA ARG A 13 -18.10 16.05 8.24
C ARG A 13 -16.72 16.17 8.86
N ARG A 14 -16.63 16.15 10.19
CA ARG A 14 -15.35 16.17 10.90
C ARG A 14 -14.50 14.95 10.57
N GLU A 15 -15.11 13.77 10.50
CA GLU A 15 -14.41 12.55 10.12
C GLU A 15 -13.84 12.65 8.70
N GLU A 16 -14.63 13.15 7.74
CA GLU A 16 -14.19 13.35 6.36
C GLU A 16 -13.02 14.35 6.27
N ASP A 17 -13.11 15.49 6.96
CA ASP A 17 -12.05 16.48 7.00
C ASP A 17 -10.76 15.94 7.63
N LEU A 18 -10.88 15.16 8.70
CA LEU A 18 -9.73 14.50 9.33
C LEU A 18 -9.10 13.48 8.37
N ARG A 19 -9.89 12.69 7.65
CA ARG A 19 -9.39 11.75 6.64
C ARG A 19 -8.64 12.48 5.53
N LYS A 20 -9.18 13.58 5.00
CA LYS A 20 -8.49 14.41 3.99
C LYS A 20 -7.14 14.92 4.49
N ARG A 21 -7.08 15.44 5.71
CA ARG A 21 -5.81 15.92 6.31
C ARG A 21 -4.80 14.79 6.51
N ILE A 22 -5.25 13.60 6.90
CA ILE A 22 -4.40 12.42 7.02
C ILE A 22 -3.84 12.02 5.65
N ASP A 23 -4.67 12.00 4.61
CA ASP A 23 -4.26 11.69 3.25
C ASP A 23 -3.24 12.70 2.73
N GLU A 24 -3.48 13.99 2.90
CA GLU A 24 -2.55 15.05 2.48
C GLU A 24 -1.18 14.92 3.16
N ARG A 25 -1.18 14.60 4.45
CA ARG A 25 0.05 14.33 5.20
C ARG A 25 0.75 13.09 4.66
N ASN A 26 0.00 12.00 4.48
CA ASN A 26 0.53 10.71 4.04
C ASN A 26 1.08 10.77 2.60
N ALA A 27 0.42 11.51 1.71
CA ALA A 27 0.85 11.72 0.32
C ALA A 27 2.17 12.50 0.22
N LYS A 28 2.51 13.31 1.25
CA LYS A 28 3.78 14.04 1.36
C LYS A 28 4.90 13.19 2.00
N ARG A 29 4.59 12.05 2.62
CA ARG A 29 5.61 11.15 3.18
C ARG A 29 6.55 10.67 2.10
N ARG A 30 7.81 10.44 2.48
CA ARG A 30 8.89 10.05 1.57
C ARG A 30 9.21 8.57 1.77
N ILE A 31 9.52 7.89 0.68
CA ILE A 31 10.04 6.52 0.65
C ILE A 31 11.46 6.62 0.07
N GLU A 32 12.45 6.07 0.77
CA GLU A 32 13.81 5.95 0.23
C GLU A 32 13.84 4.95 -0.91
N CYS A 33 14.57 5.29 -1.97
CA CYS A 33 14.78 4.41 -3.10
C CYS A 33 15.89 3.39 -2.81
N ALA A 34 15.69 2.15 -3.26
CA ALA A 34 16.72 1.12 -3.19
C ALA A 34 17.62 1.11 -4.45
N SER A 35 17.30 1.89 -5.48
CA SER A 35 18.09 2.01 -6.71
C SER A 35 18.85 3.33 -6.85
N CYS A 36 18.55 4.33 -6.02
CA CYS A 36 19.32 5.57 -5.90
C CYS A 36 19.36 6.04 -4.45
N ASP A 37 20.24 6.99 -4.11
CA ASP A 37 20.34 7.56 -2.75
C ASP A 37 19.21 8.57 -2.42
N GLY A 38 18.21 8.66 -3.31
CA GLY A 38 17.10 9.60 -3.22
C GLY A 38 15.95 9.10 -2.33
N ALA A 39 15.24 10.05 -1.71
CA ALA A 39 13.93 9.81 -1.11
C ALA A 39 12.86 10.54 -1.91
N HIS A 40 11.72 9.89 -2.17
CA HIS A 40 10.69 10.45 -3.03
C HIS A 40 9.35 10.54 -2.31
N PRO A 41 8.63 11.67 -2.40
CA PRO A 41 7.30 11.78 -1.81
C PRO A 41 6.30 10.89 -2.57
N ILE A 42 5.45 10.17 -1.85
CA ILE A 42 4.49 9.19 -2.41
C ILE A 42 3.66 9.81 -3.54
N ARG A 43 3.14 11.03 -3.35
CA ARG A 43 2.35 11.76 -4.36
C ARG A 43 3.04 12.05 -5.69
N ARG A 44 4.36 11.85 -5.78
CA ARG A 44 5.13 12.03 -7.03
C ARG A 44 5.51 10.72 -7.70
N LEU A 45 5.34 9.59 -7.01
CA LEU A 45 5.70 8.28 -7.51
C LEU A 45 4.56 7.69 -8.35
N VAL A 46 4.92 7.00 -9.43
CA VAL A 46 4.01 6.14 -10.20
C VAL A 46 4.10 4.76 -9.57
N ALA A 47 2.98 4.25 -9.05
CA ALA A 47 2.87 2.91 -8.53
C ALA A 47 2.50 1.91 -9.62
N ILE A 48 2.93 0.68 -9.43
CA ILE A 48 2.51 -0.48 -10.21
C ILE A 48 1.84 -1.46 -9.25
N GLN A 49 0.59 -1.80 -9.50
CA GLN A 49 -0.14 -2.86 -8.82
C GLN A 49 -0.08 -4.11 -9.69
N THR A 50 0.73 -5.09 -9.28
CA THR A 50 0.80 -6.37 -10.01
C THR A 50 -0.44 -7.21 -9.77
N HIS A 51 -0.73 -8.12 -10.69
CA HIS A 51 -1.80 -9.10 -10.59
C HIS A 51 -1.28 -10.47 -11.04
N TRP A 52 -1.76 -11.54 -10.41
CA TRP A 52 -1.57 -12.90 -10.89
C TRP A 52 -2.91 -13.57 -11.21
N TYR A 53 -2.89 -14.39 -12.24
CA TYR A 53 -4.04 -15.15 -12.67
C TYR A 53 -4.26 -16.33 -11.72
N VAL A 54 -5.51 -16.52 -11.32
CA VAL A 54 -5.97 -17.72 -10.63
C VAL A 54 -6.87 -18.47 -11.60
N GLU A 55 -6.38 -19.63 -12.03
CA GLU A 55 -7.10 -20.53 -12.91
C GLU A 55 -8.35 -21.10 -12.22
N PRO A 56 -9.37 -21.52 -12.99
CA PRO A 56 -10.58 -22.08 -12.41
C PRO A 56 -10.27 -23.40 -11.70
N HIS A 57 -10.96 -23.65 -10.59
CA HIS A 57 -10.82 -24.90 -9.84
C HIS A 57 -12.19 -25.54 -9.58
N GLY A 58 -12.30 -26.83 -9.86
CA GLY A 58 -13.55 -27.58 -9.76
C GLY A 58 -14.58 -27.21 -10.82
N CYS A 59 -15.84 -27.61 -10.60
CA CYS A 59 -16.93 -27.42 -11.56
C CYS A 59 -17.66 -26.06 -11.43
N THR A 60 -17.34 -25.25 -10.42
CA THR A 60 -18.07 -24.01 -10.08
C THR A 60 -17.17 -22.80 -9.85
N GLY A 61 -15.86 -22.97 -9.72
CA GLY A 61 -14.92 -21.86 -9.57
C GLY A 61 -14.52 -21.29 -10.94
N GLY A 62 -14.91 -20.05 -11.23
CA GLY A 62 -14.42 -19.31 -12.39
C GLY A 62 -12.97 -18.84 -12.23
N ASP A 63 -12.41 -18.29 -13.29
CA ASP A 63 -11.09 -17.67 -13.28
C ASP A 63 -11.15 -16.20 -12.87
N TYR A 64 -10.06 -15.70 -12.28
CA TYR A 64 -9.99 -14.31 -11.84
C TYR A 64 -8.55 -13.88 -11.59
N TRP A 65 -8.34 -12.57 -11.55
CA TRP A 65 -7.06 -11.96 -11.21
C TRP A 65 -7.06 -11.56 -9.74
N ARG A 66 -5.97 -11.87 -9.03
CA ARG A 66 -5.74 -11.41 -7.66
C ARG A 66 -4.69 -10.31 -7.66
N GLU A 67 -4.93 -9.28 -6.85
CA GLU A 67 -3.94 -8.24 -6.59
C GLU A 67 -2.69 -8.84 -5.92
N GLY A 68 -1.53 -8.53 -6.47
CA GLY A 68 -0.23 -8.86 -5.91
C GLY A 68 0.51 -7.69 -5.34
N GLU A 69 1.83 -7.70 -5.46
CA GLU A 69 2.72 -6.71 -4.86
C GLU A 69 2.44 -5.30 -5.39
N LEU A 70 2.58 -4.32 -4.49
CA LEU A 70 2.63 -2.92 -4.86
C LEU A 70 4.09 -2.51 -5.07
N GLN A 71 4.38 -1.84 -6.17
CA GLN A 71 5.72 -1.43 -6.56
C GLN A 71 5.68 0.04 -6.97
N TYR A 72 6.83 0.69 -7.12
CA TYR A 72 6.88 2.03 -7.69
C TYR A 72 8.08 2.23 -8.60
N ILE A 73 7.95 3.11 -9.59
CA ILE A 73 9.03 3.46 -10.51
C ILE A 73 9.85 4.59 -9.89
N CYS A 74 11.15 4.38 -9.74
CA CYS A 74 12.06 5.46 -9.32
C CYS A 74 12.05 6.56 -10.40
N PRO A 75 11.75 7.82 -10.05
CA PRO A 75 11.69 8.91 -11.03
C PRO A 75 13.06 9.32 -11.59
N GLU A 76 14.15 8.95 -10.91
CA GLU A 76 15.52 9.29 -11.32
C GLU A 76 16.16 8.19 -12.19
N THR A 77 15.95 6.93 -11.82
CA THR A 77 16.63 5.79 -12.45
C THR A 77 15.72 4.97 -13.36
N GLY A 78 14.40 5.13 -13.26
CA GLY A 78 13.42 4.28 -13.95
C GLY A 78 13.30 2.86 -13.40
N VAL A 79 14.15 2.49 -12.43
CA VAL A 79 14.16 1.15 -11.82
C VAL A 79 12.93 0.96 -10.93
N ILE A 80 12.34 -0.23 -11.03
CA ILE A 80 11.17 -0.61 -10.26
C ILE A 80 11.57 -1.00 -8.84
N ASN A 81 11.00 -0.36 -7.85
CA ASN A 81 11.18 -0.65 -6.44
C ASN A 81 10.00 -1.51 -5.97
N ARG A 82 10.26 -2.79 -5.68
CA ARG A 82 9.29 -3.73 -5.11
C ARG A 82 9.17 -3.46 -3.62
N LEU A 83 8.00 -3.03 -3.15
CA LEU A 83 7.78 -2.81 -1.72
C LEU A 83 7.54 -4.15 -1.04
N LEU A 84 8.52 -4.60 -0.25
CA LEU A 84 8.45 -5.89 0.43
C LEU A 84 8.19 -5.70 1.91
N PHE A 85 7.39 -6.60 2.48
CA PHE A 85 6.97 -6.60 3.87
C PHE A 85 7.24 -7.95 4.52
N ASN A 86 8.07 -7.97 5.56
CA ASN A 86 8.50 -9.22 6.21
C ASN A 86 7.69 -9.52 7.46
N ASN A 87 6.80 -10.50 7.42
CA ASN A 87 6.00 -10.94 8.58
C ASN A 87 6.51 -12.24 9.21
N ASP A 88 7.82 -12.40 9.26
CA ASP A 88 8.46 -13.58 9.85
C ASP A 88 8.16 -13.75 11.34
N ASP A 89 7.90 -12.64 12.03
CA ASP A 89 7.54 -12.53 13.45
C ASP A 89 6.09 -12.94 13.77
N VAL A 90 5.25 -13.19 12.76
CA VAL A 90 3.84 -13.60 12.93
C VAL A 90 3.67 -15.08 12.56
N PRO A 91 2.97 -15.89 13.36
CA PRO A 91 2.64 -17.28 13.01
C PRO A 91 1.96 -17.37 11.64
N TRP A 92 2.34 -18.36 10.82
CA TRP A 92 1.90 -18.44 9.42
C TRP A 92 0.38 -18.34 9.23
N GLY A 93 -0.40 -18.96 10.12
CA GLY A 93 -1.87 -18.95 10.08
C GLY A 93 -2.50 -17.57 10.36
N GLU A 94 -1.80 -16.70 11.08
CA GLU A 94 -2.26 -15.35 11.46
C GLU A 94 -1.83 -14.26 10.46
N ARG A 95 -0.90 -14.58 9.53
CA ARG A 95 -0.32 -13.59 8.60
C ARG A 95 -1.34 -12.99 7.63
N ARG A 96 -2.45 -13.69 7.38
CA ARG A 96 -3.53 -13.23 6.50
C ARG A 96 -4.52 -12.30 7.21
N ASP A 97 -4.46 -12.21 8.54
CA ASP A 97 -5.32 -11.30 9.27
C ASP A 97 -4.87 -9.87 9.01
N PHE A 98 -5.80 -9.00 8.62
CA PHE A 98 -5.49 -7.60 8.30
C PHE A 98 -4.76 -6.88 9.43
N ALA A 99 -5.01 -7.26 10.69
CA ALA A 99 -4.31 -6.71 11.85
C ALA A 99 -2.80 -7.03 11.86
N ASN A 100 -2.39 -8.13 11.23
CA ASN A 100 -1.01 -8.60 11.12
C ASN A 100 -0.42 -8.42 9.70
N ASP A 101 -1.17 -7.87 8.75
CA ASP A 101 -0.76 -7.73 7.34
C ASP A 101 -0.38 -6.26 7.01
N PRO A 102 0.89 -5.86 7.17
CA PRO A 102 1.34 -4.50 6.87
C PRO A 102 1.29 -4.18 5.38
N GLU A 103 1.36 -5.17 4.49
CA GLU A 103 1.26 -4.94 3.05
C GLU A 103 -0.18 -4.55 2.68
N ALA A 104 -1.16 -5.30 3.17
CA ALA A 104 -2.57 -4.96 2.99
C ALA A 104 -2.93 -3.62 3.63
N GLN A 105 -2.40 -3.34 4.83
CA GLN A 105 -2.57 -2.04 5.48
C GLN A 105 -1.96 -0.91 4.64
N PHE A 106 -0.75 -1.10 4.10
CA PHE A 106 -0.10 -0.10 3.26
C PHE A 106 -0.89 0.15 1.98
N LYS A 107 -1.31 -0.90 1.26
CA LYS A 107 -2.16 -0.77 0.06
C LYS A 107 -3.44 0.00 0.36
N ARG A 108 -4.16 -0.34 1.44
CA ARG A 108 -5.39 0.35 1.85
C ARG A 108 -5.17 1.84 2.12
N ASN A 109 -4.07 2.17 2.82
CA ASN A 109 -3.84 3.52 3.31
C ASN A 109 -3.12 4.43 2.30
N TYR A 110 -2.31 3.87 1.40
CA TYR A 110 -1.39 4.64 0.56
C TYR A 110 -1.56 4.46 -0.94
N ARG A 111 -2.16 3.37 -1.44
CA ARG A 111 -2.23 3.08 -2.89
C ARG A 111 -2.80 4.25 -3.69
N ARG A 112 -3.91 4.83 -3.24
CA ARG A 112 -4.57 5.97 -3.90
C ARG A 112 -3.83 7.31 -3.74
N LEU A 113 -2.78 7.36 -2.93
CA LEU A 113 -2.01 8.57 -2.66
C LEU A 113 -0.82 8.73 -3.60
N PHE A 114 -0.49 7.70 -4.39
CA PHE A 114 0.49 7.78 -5.46
C PHE A 114 0.01 8.73 -6.56
N LYS A 115 0.95 9.24 -7.38
CA LYS A 115 0.62 10.12 -8.52
C LYS A 115 -0.34 9.42 -9.48
N GLU A 116 -0.07 8.14 -9.72
CA GLU A 116 -0.76 7.25 -10.65
C GLU A 116 -0.56 5.82 -10.15
N VAL A 117 -1.54 4.94 -10.37
CA VAL A 117 -1.44 3.50 -10.11
C VAL A 117 -1.70 2.78 -11.42
N ARG A 118 -0.73 1.99 -11.89
CA ARG A 118 -0.82 1.19 -13.11
C ARG A 118 -0.99 -0.28 -12.76
N ASP A 119 -2.00 -0.92 -13.33
CA ASP A 119 -2.18 -2.36 -13.15
C ASP A 119 -1.30 -3.13 -14.15
N SER A 120 -0.56 -4.12 -13.64
CA SER A 120 0.23 -5.05 -14.48
C SER A 120 -0.28 -6.47 -14.31
N HIS A 121 -0.60 -7.13 -15.43
CA HIS A 121 -1.14 -8.49 -15.48
C HIS A 121 -0.10 -9.51 -16.01
N GLY A 122 1.17 -9.11 -16.10
CA GLY A 122 2.25 -9.93 -16.64
C GLY A 122 3.60 -9.57 -16.03
N PRO A 123 4.67 -10.30 -16.41
CA PRO A 123 6.02 -9.99 -15.96
C PRO A 123 6.42 -8.60 -16.44
N LEU A 124 7.00 -7.82 -15.52
CA LEU A 124 7.62 -6.54 -15.85
C LEU A 124 8.97 -6.82 -16.50
N SER A 125 9.27 -6.11 -17.57
CA SER A 125 10.52 -6.28 -18.34
C SER A 125 11.64 -5.37 -17.85
N GLU A 126 11.28 -4.39 -17.02
CA GLU A 126 12.15 -3.36 -16.49
C GLU A 126 13.03 -3.89 -15.34
N PRO A 127 14.24 -3.34 -15.16
CA PRO A 127 15.07 -3.63 -14.00
C PRO A 127 14.32 -3.33 -12.70
N TRP A 128 14.52 -4.20 -11.70
CA TRP A 128 13.87 -4.07 -10.40
C TRP A 128 14.82 -4.30 -9.23
N VAL A 129 14.48 -3.71 -8.09
CA VAL A 129 15.15 -3.86 -6.80
C VAL A 129 14.13 -4.11 -5.69
N ASN A 130 14.54 -4.83 -4.65
CA ASN A 130 13.74 -5.04 -3.46
C ASN A 130 13.90 -3.85 -2.50
N ASN A 131 12.78 -3.29 -2.07
CA ASN A 131 12.75 -2.13 -1.19
C ASN A 131 12.02 -2.48 0.12
N PHE A 132 12.79 -2.54 1.21
CA PHE A 132 12.29 -2.81 2.56
C PHE A 132 12.13 -1.53 3.40
N TYR A 133 12.22 -0.34 2.82
CA TYR A 133 12.19 0.92 3.57
C TYR A 133 10.89 1.05 4.38
N VAL A 134 9.74 0.84 3.75
CA VAL A 134 8.43 0.92 4.42
C VAL A 134 8.32 -0.12 5.55
N ASP A 135 8.81 -1.33 5.31
CA ASP A 135 8.86 -2.41 6.30
C ASP A 135 9.74 -2.10 7.52
N ARG A 136 10.85 -1.40 7.31
CA ARG A 136 11.73 -0.96 8.42
C ARG A 136 11.16 0.24 9.18
N HIS A 137 10.21 0.97 8.58
CA HIS A 137 9.63 2.19 9.15
C HIS A 137 8.11 2.10 9.35
N ARG A 138 7.57 0.89 9.62
CA ARG A 138 6.13 0.62 9.73
C ARG A 138 5.38 1.62 10.61
N LYS A 139 5.94 1.97 11.77
CA LYS A 139 5.38 2.95 12.69
C LYS A 139 5.17 4.32 12.05
N GLU A 140 6.11 4.78 11.24
CA GLU A 140 5.98 6.05 10.53
C GLU A 140 4.82 6.01 9.55
N PHE A 141 4.61 4.87 8.88
CA PHE A 141 3.52 4.67 7.94
C PHE A 141 2.19 4.30 8.61
N GLY A 142 2.15 4.17 9.95
CA GLY A 142 0.95 3.77 10.68
C GLY A 142 0.54 2.32 10.39
N LEU A 143 1.52 1.44 10.20
CA LEU A 143 1.35 0.01 9.97
C LEU A 143 1.66 -0.77 11.26
N VAL A 144 1.17 -2.01 11.34
CA VAL A 144 1.46 -2.92 12.44
C VAL A 144 2.97 -3.13 12.60
N GLU A 145 3.50 -2.87 13.80
CA GLU A 145 4.92 -3.04 14.11
C GLU A 145 5.29 -4.54 14.23
N LYS A 146 6.56 -4.86 13.99
CA LYS A 146 7.07 -6.23 14.23
C LYS A 146 7.00 -6.57 15.73
N ARG A 147 6.61 -7.81 16.05
CA ARG A 147 6.70 -8.39 17.39
C ARG A 147 8.19 -8.54 17.74
N ARG A 148 8.56 -8.10 18.96
CA ARG A 148 9.94 -8.19 19.46
C ARG A 148 10.27 -9.59 19.96
#